data_AF-A0AAE2YP30-F1
#
_entry.id   AF-A0AAE2YP30-F1
#
_cell.length_a   1.000
_cell.length_b   1.000
_cell.length_c   1.000
_cell.angle_alpha   90.00
_cell.angle_beta   90.00
_cell.angle_gamma   90.00
#
_symmetry.space_group_name_H-M   'P 1'
#
loop_
_entity.id
_entity.type
_entity.pdbx_description
1 polymer ?
#
loop_
_entity_poly.entity_id
_entity_poly.type
_entity_poly.pdbx_seq_one_letter_code
_entity_poly.pdbx_strand_id
1 'polypeptide(L)'
;MSYSPEDAAWDEAYESMSRELYPEHKEQAISEFTSERLRSYYVAHPEVLVPAARAFKEAKMLHANGQHSAALVFAASATELFLKSSLLRPVVYGLVHNESLAELVVAAALSQTGFMRYEKLLAKLFVELAGVELTTLRRQPEAKPLLREAADIQELRNAVIHQGQAITLEQAQHGIDVSTEVFNQMLAAVLSNLGLSLEKGGRLVTKEF
;
A
#
# COMPACT_ATOMS: atom_id res chain seq x y z
N MET A 1 49.55 1.92 -32.95
CA MET A 1 49.40 1.78 -31.49
C MET A 1 49.26 0.29 -31.21
N SER A 2 50.15 -0.30 -30.38
CA SER A 2 50.02 -1.71 -30.01
C SER A 2 49.05 -1.81 -28.84
N TYR A 3 47.95 -2.51 -29.04
CA TYR A 3 47.00 -2.83 -27.99
C TYR A 3 47.65 -3.84 -27.04
N SER A 4 47.89 -3.40 -25.81
CA SER A 4 48.60 -4.17 -24.80
C SER A 4 47.64 -5.12 -24.05
N PRO A 5 48.16 -6.15 -23.38
CA PRO A 5 47.34 -7.01 -22.52
C PRO A 5 46.66 -6.26 -21.37
N GLU A 6 47.23 -5.14 -20.91
CA GLU A 6 46.58 -4.25 -19.94
C GLU A 6 45.40 -3.51 -20.57
N ASP A 7 45.50 -3.07 -21.82
CA ASP A 7 44.38 -2.43 -22.54
C ASP A 7 43.20 -3.41 -22.69
N ALA A 8 43.48 -4.70 -22.97
CA ALA A 8 42.47 -5.75 -23.03
C ALA A 8 41.77 -6.00 -21.68
N ALA A 9 42.53 -5.99 -20.58
CA ALA A 9 41.98 -6.17 -19.24
C ALA A 9 41.14 -4.96 -18.79
N TRP A 10 41.55 -3.75 -19.16
CA TRP A 10 40.78 -2.54 -18.91
C TRP A 10 39.48 -2.50 -19.71
N ASP A 11 39.51 -2.90 -20.99
CA ASP A 11 38.31 -2.95 -21.82
C ASP A 11 37.33 -4.04 -21.34
N GLU A 12 37.81 -5.19 -20.88
CA GLU A 12 36.96 -6.23 -20.28
C GLU A 12 36.36 -5.79 -18.94
N ALA A 13 37.12 -5.08 -18.11
CA ALA A 13 36.62 -4.48 -16.87
C ALA A 13 35.58 -3.38 -17.16
N TYR A 14 35.79 -2.56 -18.19
CA TYR A 14 34.87 -1.51 -18.58
C TYR A 14 33.60 -2.08 -19.23
N GLU A 15 33.71 -3.13 -20.05
CA GLU A 15 32.57 -3.86 -20.62
C GLU A 15 31.76 -4.60 -19.55
N SER A 16 32.39 -5.17 -18.53
CA SER A 16 31.67 -5.86 -17.45
C SER A 16 30.95 -4.87 -16.52
N MET A 17 31.61 -3.77 -16.12
CA MET A 17 30.96 -2.71 -15.35
C MET A 17 29.85 -2.01 -16.15
N SER A 18 30.05 -1.76 -17.44
CA SER A 18 28.99 -1.19 -18.31
C SER A 18 27.85 -2.17 -18.57
N ARG A 19 28.13 -3.49 -18.62
CA ARG A 19 27.11 -4.55 -18.61
C ARG A 19 26.24 -4.51 -17.37
N GLU A 20 26.83 -4.42 -16.19
CA GLU A 20 26.09 -4.31 -14.92
C GLU A 20 25.34 -2.97 -14.78
N LEU A 21 25.81 -1.90 -15.42
CA LEU A 21 25.24 -0.54 -15.34
C LEU A 21 24.34 -0.17 -16.53
N TYR A 22 24.05 -1.09 -17.46
CA TYR A 22 23.15 -0.80 -18.58
C TYR A 22 21.77 -0.33 -18.09
N PRO A 23 21.05 0.47 -18.89
CA PRO A 23 19.74 1.02 -18.50
C PRO A 23 18.75 -0.03 -17.99
N GLU A 24 18.76 -1.23 -18.57
CA GLU A 24 17.89 -2.35 -18.19
C GLU A 24 18.19 -2.89 -16.78
N HIS A 25 19.47 -2.99 -16.41
CA HIS A 25 19.90 -3.38 -15.06
C HIS A 25 19.75 -2.25 -14.05
N LYS A 26 19.79 -0.99 -14.49
CA LYS A 26 19.54 0.17 -13.64
C LYS A 26 18.09 0.23 -13.18
N GLU A 27 17.11 -0.02 -14.05
CA GLU A 27 15.70 -0.07 -13.67
C GLU A 27 15.42 -1.23 -12.71
N GLN A 28 15.99 -2.41 -13.00
CA GLN A 28 15.91 -3.56 -12.11
C GLN A 28 16.53 -3.27 -10.73
N ALA A 29 17.74 -2.72 -10.68
CA ALA A 29 18.41 -2.37 -9.43
C ALA A 29 17.64 -1.33 -8.62
N ILE A 30 17.00 -0.34 -9.27
CA ILE A 30 16.14 0.64 -8.60
C ILE A 30 14.89 -0.04 -8.02
N SER A 31 14.27 -0.95 -8.76
CA SER A 31 13.07 -1.68 -8.31
C SER A 31 13.38 -2.62 -7.13
N GLU A 32 14.48 -3.37 -7.21
CA GLU A 32 14.96 -4.25 -6.14
C GLU A 32 15.33 -3.46 -4.89
N PHE A 33 16.06 -2.35 -5.06
CA PHE A 33 16.38 -1.43 -3.96
C PHE A 33 15.13 -0.86 -3.29
N THR A 34 14.14 -0.44 -4.08
CA THR A 34 12.87 0.10 -3.56
C THR A 34 12.08 -0.98 -2.80
N SER A 35 12.06 -2.21 -3.30
CA SER A 35 11.39 -3.35 -2.67
C SER A 35 12.06 -3.76 -1.35
N GLU A 36 13.39 -3.79 -1.30
CA GLU A 36 14.15 -4.07 -0.09
C GLU A 36 13.91 -3.01 1.00
N ARG A 37 13.91 -1.73 0.61
CA ARG A 37 13.61 -0.62 1.52
C ARG A 37 12.19 -0.66 2.05
N LEU A 38 11.24 -0.96 1.18
CA LEU A 38 9.83 -1.10 1.57
C LEU A 38 9.64 -2.28 2.54
N ARG A 39 10.27 -3.43 2.26
CA ARG A 39 10.28 -4.59 3.17
C ARG A 39 10.91 -4.24 4.52
N SER A 40 12.03 -3.52 4.53
CA SER A 40 12.74 -3.11 5.74
C SER A 40 11.83 -2.29 6.66
N TYR A 41 11.01 -1.39 6.11
CA TYR A 41 10.03 -0.64 6.90
C TYR A 41 9.05 -1.58 7.62
N TYR A 42 8.46 -2.55 6.92
CA TYR A 42 7.50 -3.46 7.54
C TYR A 42 8.13 -4.40 8.58
N VAL A 43 9.39 -4.81 8.37
CA VAL A 43 10.14 -5.61 9.35
C VAL A 43 10.44 -4.79 10.61
N ALA A 44 10.79 -3.51 10.46
CA ALA A 44 11.00 -2.60 11.58
C ALA A 44 9.69 -2.22 12.30
N HIS A 45 8.57 -2.24 11.59
CA HIS A 45 7.24 -1.86 12.10
C HIS A 45 6.21 -2.99 11.91
N PRO A 46 6.39 -4.15 12.57
CA PRO A 46 5.53 -5.32 12.35
C PRO A 46 4.07 -5.10 12.76
N GLU A 47 3.78 -4.05 13.53
CA GLU A 47 2.44 -3.73 14.02
C GLU A 47 1.73 -2.65 13.19
N VAL A 48 2.30 -2.21 12.07
CA VAL A 48 1.74 -1.10 11.26
C VAL A 48 0.31 -1.34 10.77
N LEU A 49 -0.09 -2.60 10.57
CA LEU A 49 -1.46 -2.99 10.19
C LEU A 49 -2.42 -3.16 11.37
N VAL A 50 -1.92 -3.30 12.61
CA VAL A 50 -2.74 -3.64 13.78
C VAL A 50 -3.90 -2.65 14.00
N PRO A 51 -3.71 -1.32 13.90
CA PRO A 51 -4.81 -0.37 14.04
C PRO A 51 -5.90 -0.56 12.98
N ALA A 52 -5.52 -0.81 11.73
CA ALA A 52 -6.45 -1.04 10.62
C ALA A 52 -7.22 -2.35 10.79
N ALA A 53 -6.52 -3.43 11.15
CA ALA A 53 -7.10 -4.74 11.40
C ALA A 53 -8.09 -4.71 12.58
N ARG A 54 -7.75 -3.97 13.65
CA ARG A 54 -8.65 -3.77 14.79
C ARG A 54 -9.91 -3.01 14.39
N ALA A 55 -9.78 -1.89 13.67
CA ALA A 55 -10.92 -1.12 13.19
C ALA A 55 -11.83 -1.96 12.29
N PHE A 56 -11.25 -2.77 11.40
CA PHE A 56 -12.01 -3.65 10.53
C PHE A 56 -12.75 -4.76 11.28
N LYS A 57 -12.12 -5.35 12.30
CA LYS A 57 -12.77 -6.32 13.19
C LYS A 57 -13.95 -5.69 13.92
N GLU A 58 -13.76 -4.48 14.45
CA GLU A 58 -14.82 -3.72 15.13
C GLU A 58 -16.00 -3.44 14.20
N ALA A 59 -15.73 -3.05 12.94
CA ALA A 59 -16.76 -2.83 11.93
C ALA A 59 -17.66 -4.07 11.73
N LYS A 60 -17.04 -5.25 11.61
CA LYS A 60 -17.78 -6.52 11.47
C LYS A 60 -18.61 -6.84 12.71
N MET A 61 -18.06 -6.64 13.90
CA MET A 61 -18.77 -6.89 15.15
C MET A 61 -19.98 -5.96 15.32
N LEU A 62 -19.82 -4.67 15.03
CA LEU A 62 -20.88 -3.68 15.10
C LEU A 62 -21.99 -3.97 14.09
N HIS A 63 -21.64 -4.35 12.87
CA HIS A 63 -22.61 -4.72 11.84
C HIS A 63 -23.46 -5.92 12.27
N ALA A 64 -22.82 -6.97 12.80
CA ALA A 64 -23.50 -8.16 13.31
C ALA A 64 -24.47 -7.84 14.47
N ASN A 65 -24.20 -6.78 15.24
CA ASN A 65 -25.04 -6.32 16.35
C ASN A 65 -26.06 -5.24 15.94
N GLY A 66 -26.30 -5.04 14.64
CA GLY A 66 -27.27 -4.07 14.11
C GLY A 66 -26.84 -2.59 14.21
N GLN A 67 -25.58 -2.31 14.56
CA GLN A 67 -25.05 -0.95 14.70
C GLN A 67 -24.46 -0.45 13.39
N HIS A 68 -25.30 -0.28 12.36
CA HIS A 68 -24.86 -0.07 10.97
C HIS A 68 -24.08 1.23 10.73
N SER A 69 -24.50 2.37 11.30
CA SER A 69 -23.75 3.63 11.16
C SER A 69 -22.35 3.55 11.77
N ALA A 70 -22.23 2.94 12.96
CA ALA A 70 -20.93 2.74 13.60
C ALA A 70 -20.06 1.75 12.80
N ALA A 71 -20.66 0.67 12.29
CA ALA A 71 -19.97 -0.29 11.44
C ALA A 71 -19.37 0.37 10.20
N LEU A 72 -20.12 1.22 9.50
CA LEU A 72 -19.62 1.97 8.35
C LEU A 72 -18.47 2.90 8.72
N VAL A 73 -18.57 3.63 9.84
CA VAL A 73 -17.50 4.51 10.32
C VAL A 73 -16.20 3.74 10.53
N PHE A 74 -16.27 2.57 11.19
CA PHE A 74 -15.10 1.73 11.42
C PHE A 74 -14.57 1.08 10.14
N ALA A 75 -15.45 0.66 9.22
CA ALA A 75 -15.04 0.10 7.92
C ALA A 75 -14.30 1.14 7.07
N ALA A 76 -14.85 2.34 6.93
CA ALA A 76 -14.20 3.45 6.21
C ALA A 76 -12.87 3.86 6.87
N SER A 77 -12.80 3.85 8.21
CA SER A 77 -11.56 4.13 8.94
C SER A 77 -10.50 3.05 8.69
N ALA A 78 -10.88 1.77 8.70
CA ALA A 78 -9.97 0.68 8.37
C ALA A 78 -9.42 0.81 6.94
N THR A 79 -10.29 1.12 5.96
CA THR A 79 -9.88 1.37 4.57
C THR A 79 -8.87 2.52 4.47
N GLU A 80 -9.11 3.63 5.15
CA GLU A 80 -8.16 4.76 5.16
C GLU A 80 -6.82 4.37 5.82
N LEU A 81 -6.84 3.61 6.90
CA LEU A 81 -5.63 3.12 7.58
C LEU A 81 -4.85 2.09 6.74
N PHE A 82 -5.53 1.22 6.00
CA PHE A 82 -4.89 0.32 5.05
C PHE A 82 -4.16 1.09 3.95
N LEU A 83 -4.82 2.09 3.35
CA LEU A 83 -4.24 2.86 2.24
C LEU A 83 -3.16 3.84 2.71
N LYS A 84 -3.39 4.60 3.80
CA LYS A 84 -2.46 5.63 4.25
C LYS A 84 -1.35 5.08 5.13
N SER A 85 -1.71 4.46 6.25
CA SER A 85 -0.73 4.05 7.26
C SER A 85 0.00 2.78 6.86
N SER A 86 -0.72 1.83 6.26
CA SER A 86 -0.19 0.50 5.98
C SER A 86 0.39 0.36 4.58
N LEU A 87 0.19 1.34 3.68
CA LEU A 87 0.70 1.28 2.32
C LEU A 87 1.47 2.56 1.95
N LEU A 88 0.80 3.71 1.85
CA LEU A 88 1.45 4.96 1.40
C LEU A 88 2.63 5.40 2.27
N ARG A 89 2.49 5.32 3.60
CA ARG A 89 3.58 5.69 4.53
C ARG A 89 4.83 4.84 4.31
N PRO A 90 4.77 3.49 4.36
CA PRO A 90 5.89 2.62 4.01
C PRO A 90 6.56 2.97 2.68
N VAL A 91 5.76 3.35 1.69
CA VAL A 91 6.22 3.64 0.33
C VAL A 91 6.99 4.93 0.26
N VAL A 92 6.41 6.00 0.81
CA VAL A 92 7.09 7.28 0.87
C VAL A 92 8.37 7.14 1.68
N TYR A 93 8.36 6.35 2.76
CA TYR A 93 9.56 6.05 3.54
C TYR A 93 10.63 5.33 2.70
N GLY A 94 10.25 4.27 1.97
CA GLY A 94 11.17 3.53 1.11
C GLY A 94 11.78 4.35 -0.03
N LEU A 95 11.10 5.41 -0.47
CA LEU A 95 11.57 6.33 -1.51
C LEU A 95 12.51 7.43 -0.99
N VAL A 96 12.53 7.69 0.33
CA VAL A 96 13.42 8.70 0.92
C VAL A 96 14.71 8.03 1.41
N HIS A 97 15.83 8.40 0.80
CA HIS A 97 17.16 7.85 1.06
C HIS A 97 17.74 8.18 2.44
N ASN A 98 17.07 9.01 3.23
CA ASN A 98 17.49 9.47 4.54
C ASN A 98 16.33 9.36 5.53
N GLU A 99 16.48 8.53 6.57
CA GLU A 99 15.43 8.22 7.54
C GLU A 99 14.91 9.45 8.30
N SER A 100 15.77 10.42 8.64
CA SER A 100 15.36 11.63 9.38
C SER A 100 14.59 12.62 8.50
N LEU A 101 14.87 12.63 7.19
CA LEU A 101 14.06 13.36 6.21
C LEU A 101 12.78 12.59 5.85
N ALA A 102 12.80 11.25 5.90
CA ALA A 102 11.67 10.41 5.54
C ALA A 102 10.46 10.70 6.43
N GLU A 103 10.64 10.77 7.75
CA GLU A 103 9.56 11.13 8.69
C GLU A 103 8.94 12.50 8.38
N LEU A 104 9.77 13.52 8.11
CA LEU A 104 9.29 14.87 7.79
C LEU A 104 8.54 14.91 6.45
N VAL A 105 9.05 14.21 5.43
CA VAL A 105 8.42 14.12 4.10
C VAL A 105 7.11 13.33 4.18
N VAL A 106 7.09 12.20 4.90
CA VAL A 106 5.88 11.40 5.16
C VAL A 106 4.85 12.24 5.89
N ALA A 107 5.24 12.94 6.97
CA ALA A 107 4.34 13.77 7.76
C ALA A 107 3.75 14.91 6.91
N ALA A 108 4.60 15.63 6.15
CA ALA A 108 4.16 16.69 5.26
C ALA A 108 3.24 16.16 4.14
N ALA A 109 3.65 15.07 3.49
CA ALA A 109 2.93 14.47 2.37
C ALA A 109 1.59 13.88 2.81
N LEU A 110 1.50 13.24 3.98
CA LEU A 110 0.32 12.50 4.46
C LEU A 110 -0.53 13.24 5.50
N SER A 111 -0.21 14.50 5.81
CA SER A 111 -0.85 15.34 6.84
C SER A 111 -2.35 15.57 6.66
N GLN A 112 -2.85 15.57 5.43
CA GLN A 112 -4.26 15.89 5.15
C GLN A 112 -5.15 14.65 5.09
N THR A 113 -6.43 14.78 5.46
CA THR A 113 -7.44 13.71 5.43
C THR A 113 -7.75 13.24 4.00
N GLY A 114 -8.02 11.94 3.84
CA GLY A 114 -8.38 11.34 2.55
C GLY A 114 -7.18 10.88 1.71
N PHE A 115 -7.36 9.72 1.07
CA PHE A 115 -6.31 9.04 0.30
C PHE A 115 -6.37 9.34 -1.21
N MET A 116 -7.50 9.84 -1.73
CA MET A 116 -7.71 10.07 -3.18
C MET A 116 -6.70 11.03 -3.81
N ARG A 117 -6.18 11.99 -3.04
CA ARG A 117 -5.09 12.88 -3.47
C ARG A 117 -3.80 12.14 -3.87
N TYR A 118 -3.62 10.90 -3.42
CA TYR A 118 -2.47 10.05 -3.72
C TYR A 118 -2.78 8.99 -4.78
N GLU A 119 -3.93 9.04 -5.45
CA GLU A 119 -4.34 8.05 -6.47
C GLU A 119 -3.24 7.80 -7.51
N LYS A 120 -2.58 8.84 -8.01
CA LYS A 120 -1.47 8.70 -8.97
C LYS A 120 -0.25 7.98 -8.40
N LEU A 121 0.07 8.24 -7.13
CA LEU A 121 1.18 7.58 -6.44
C LEU A 121 0.85 6.10 -6.20
N LEU A 122 -0.37 5.82 -5.71
CA LEU A 122 -0.88 4.47 -5.55
C LEU A 122 -0.87 3.70 -6.88
N ALA A 123 -1.34 4.32 -7.97
CA ALA A 123 -1.37 3.68 -9.28
C ALA A 123 0.03 3.28 -9.74
N LYS A 124 0.99 4.20 -9.69
CA LYS A 124 2.39 3.90 -10.03
C LYS A 124 2.96 2.79 -9.17
N LEU A 125 2.74 2.84 -7.86
CA LEU A 125 3.19 1.80 -6.95
C LEU A 125 2.65 0.41 -7.33
N PHE A 126 1.36 0.31 -7.62
CA PHE A 126 0.74 -0.97 -7.95
C PHE A 126 1.29 -1.57 -9.25
N VAL A 127 1.61 -0.72 -10.22
CA VAL A 127 2.29 -1.15 -11.45
C VAL A 127 3.70 -1.68 -11.11
N GLU A 128 4.49 -0.93 -10.35
CA GLU A 128 5.88 -1.30 -10.02
C GLU A 128 5.99 -2.55 -9.12
N LEU A 129 5.18 -2.64 -8.07
CA LEU A 129 5.33 -3.69 -7.05
C LEU A 129 4.43 -4.90 -7.26
N ALA A 130 3.32 -4.74 -7.98
CA ALA A 130 2.35 -5.80 -8.19
C ALA A 130 2.08 -6.12 -9.66
N GLY A 131 2.60 -5.32 -10.61
CA GLY A 131 2.30 -5.49 -12.03
C GLY A 131 0.82 -5.27 -12.36
N VAL A 132 0.10 -4.54 -11.52
CA VAL A 132 -1.35 -4.39 -11.59
C VAL A 132 -1.72 -2.92 -11.80
N GLU A 133 -2.58 -2.65 -12.77
CA GLU A 133 -3.16 -1.32 -12.95
C GLU A 133 -4.25 -1.08 -11.90
N LEU A 134 -4.01 -0.15 -10.98
CA LEU A 134 -4.92 0.13 -9.86
C LEU A 134 -6.36 0.46 -10.31
N THR A 135 -6.50 1.10 -11.47
CA THR A 135 -7.80 1.49 -12.06
C THR A 135 -8.63 0.29 -12.53
N THR A 136 -8.01 -0.88 -12.69
CA THR A 136 -8.66 -2.12 -13.09
C THR A 136 -9.21 -2.91 -11.91
N LEU A 137 -8.75 -2.63 -10.69
CA LEU A 137 -9.23 -3.29 -9.48
C LEU A 137 -10.69 -2.93 -9.22
N ARG A 138 -11.51 -3.96 -9.04
CA ARG A 138 -12.95 -3.83 -8.78
C ARG A 138 -13.37 -4.91 -7.81
N ARG A 139 -14.35 -4.62 -6.97
CA ARG A 139 -14.97 -5.64 -6.11
C ARG A 139 -15.75 -6.68 -6.92
N GLN A 140 -16.44 -6.21 -7.98
CA GLN A 140 -17.20 -7.02 -8.94
C GLN A 140 -17.01 -6.44 -10.35
N PRO A 141 -17.14 -7.23 -11.44
CA PRO A 141 -16.89 -6.76 -12.81
C PRO A 141 -17.63 -5.48 -13.18
N GLU A 142 -18.88 -5.35 -12.75
CA GLU A 142 -19.78 -4.22 -12.97
C GLU A 142 -19.64 -3.07 -11.95
N ALA A 143 -18.88 -3.28 -10.87
CA ALA A 143 -18.67 -2.26 -9.85
C ALA A 143 -17.77 -1.13 -10.35
N LYS A 144 -17.82 0.01 -9.67
CA LYS A 144 -16.86 1.10 -9.87
C LYS A 144 -15.42 0.59 -9.57
N PRO A 145 -14.37 1.30 -10.04
CA PRO A 145 -13.02 1.02 -9.57
C PRO A 145 -12.96 1.04 -8.04
N LEU A 146 -12.25 0.08 -7.45
CA LEU A 146 -12.25 -0.17 -6.00
C LEU A 146 -11.85 1.06 -5.20
N LEU A 147 -10.87 1.83 -5.69
CA LEU A 147 -10.44 3.08 -5.03
C LEU A 147 -11.54 4.15 -5.01
N ARG A 148 -12.44 4.15 -6.01
CA ARG A 148 -13.61 5.04 -6.05
C ARG A 148 -14.70 4.58 -5.08
N GLU A 149 -14.97 3.27 -5.00
CA GLU A 149 -15.86 2.74 -3.95
C GLU A 149 -15.32 3.09 -2.55
N ALA A 150 -13.99 3.00 -2.34
CA ALA A 150 -13.35 3.41 -1.11
C ALA A 150 -13.56 4.92 -0.79
N ALA A 151 -13.59 5.77 -1.82
CA ALA A 151 -13.85 7.20 -1.67
C ALA A 151 -15.32 7.45 -1.30
N ASP A 152 -16.24 6.77 -1.97
CA ASP A 152 -17.67 6.86 -1.71
C ASP A 152 -17.99 6.48 -0.24
N ILE A 153 -17.36 5.42 0.31
CA ILE A 153 -17.56 5.05 1.73
C ILE A 153 -16.96 6.09 2.70
N GLN A 154 -15.89 6.80 2.29
CA GLN A 154 -15.31 7.88 3.09
C GLN A 154 -16.27 9.07 3.15
N GLU A 155 -16.91 9.43 2.03
CA GLU A 155 -17.94 10.47 1.97
C GLU A 155 -19.15 10.11 2.83
N LEU A 156 -19.63 8.87 2.75
CA LEU A 156 -20.71 8.41 3.62
C LEU A 156 -20.33 8.47 5.11
N ARG A 157 -19.11 8.04 5.48
CA ARG A 157 -18.60 8.19 6.85
C ARG A 157 -18.61 9.64 7.31
N ASN A 158 -18.20 10.56 6.44
CA ASN A 158 -18.20 11.99 6.76
C ASN A 158 -19.63 12.50 6.98
N ALA A 159 -20.60 12.06 6.19
CA ALA A 159 -22.00 12.40 6.39
C ALA A 159 -22.56 11.84 7.71
N VAL A 160 -22.19 10.61 8.10
CA VAL A 160 -22.55 10.05 9.41
C VAL A 160 -21.99 10.91 10.55
N ILE A 161 -20.69 11.21 10.52
CA ILE A 161 -20.01 11.91 11.61
C ILE A 161 -20.44 13.38 11.70
N HIS A 162 -20.53 14.07 10.57
CA HIS A 162 -20.73 15.52 10.54
C HIS A 162 -22.19 15.94 10.39
N GLN A 163 -23.05 15.07 9.84
CA GLN A 163 -24.45 15.39 9.55
C GLN A 163 -25.43 14.46 10.28
N GLY A 164 -24.96 13.42 10.96
CA GLY A 164 -25.82 12.47 11.67
C GLY A 164 -26.63 11.58 10.72
N GLN A 165 -26.19 11.41 9.47
CA GLN A 165 -26.93 10.62 8.47
C GLN A 165 -27.10 9.15 8.94
N ALA A 166 -28.31 8.63 8.81
CA ALA A 166 -28.60 7.22 9.05
C ALA A 166 -28.07 6.35 7.91
N ILE A 167 -27.54 5.18 8.26
CA ILE A 167 -26.95 4.21 7.32
C ILE A 167 -27.80 2.95 7.29
N THR A 168 -28.08 2.46 6.08
CA THR A 168 -28.81 1.20 5.91
C THR A 168 -27.90 -0.01 6.15
N LEU A 169 -28.51 -1.18 6.31
CA LEU A 169 -27.78 -2.44 6.45
C LEU A 169 -26.87 -2.67 5.22
N GLU A 170 -27.39 -2.44 4.02
CA GLU A 170 -26.69 -2.64 2.76
C GLU A 170 -25.52 -1.68 2.61
N GLN A 171 -25.67 -0.42 3.01
CA GLN A 171 -24.59 0.56 2.99
C GLN A 171 -23.46 0.19 3.96
N ALA A 172 -23.80 -0.28 5.16
CA ALA A 172 -22.80 -0.76 6.11
C ALA A 172 -22.08 -2.02 5.61
N GLN A 173 -22.82 -2.98 5.05
CA GLN A 173 -22.24 -4.19 4.45
C GLN A 173 -21.31 -3.82 3.29
N HIS A 174 -21.75 -2.92 2.41
CA HIS A 174 -20.94 -2.43 1.31
C HIS A 174 -19.63 -1.81 1.79
N GLY A 175 -19.66 -1.01 2.87
CA GLY A 175 -18.45 -0.47 3.49
C GLY A 175 -17.48 -1.55 3.95
N ILE A 176 -17.98 -2.63 4.55
CA ILE A 176 -17.19 -3.79 4.97
C ILE A 176 -16.62 -4.52 3.75
N ASP A 177 -17.40 -4.73 2.71
CA ASP A 177 -16.97 -5.43 1.50
C ASP A 177 -15.87 -4.66 0.78
N VAL A 178 -16.02 -3.34 0.63
CA VAL A 178 -14.99 -2.46 0.04
C VAL A 178 -13.71 -2.52 0.87
N SER A 179 -13.81 -2.45 2.20
CA SER A 179 -12.63 -2.56 3.08
C SER A 179 -11.95 -3.93 2.98
N THR A 180 -12.74 -5.00 2.83
CA THR A 180 -12.25 -6.37 2.60
C THR A 180 -11.46 -6.46 1.31
N GLU A 181 -11.99 -5.92 0.21
CA GLU A 181 -11.31 -5.99 -1.08
C GLU A 181 -10.09 -5.07 -1.17
N VAL A 182 -10.11 -3.90 -0.50
CA VAL A 182 -8.90 -3.07 -0.37
C VAL A 182 -7.82 -3.87 0.36
N PHE A 183 -8.15 -4.59 1.42
CA PHE A 183 -7.17 -5.45 2.09
C PHE A 183 -6.68 -6.57 1.15
N ASN A 184 -7.57 -7.32 0.52
CA ASN A 184 -7.22 -8.50 -0.29
C ASN A 184 -6.46 -8.15 -1.57
N GLN A 185 -7.02 -7.25 -2.39
CA GLN A 185 -6.50 -6.95 -3.72
C GLN A 185 -5.35 -5.94 -3.68
N MET A 186 -5.32 -5.06 -2.68
CA MET A 186 -4.30 -4.04 -2.59
C MET A 186 -3.20 -4.42 -1.58
N LEU A 187 -3.55 -4.50 -0.30
CA LEU A 187 -2.53 -4.61 0.74
C LEU A 187 -1.88 -6.00 0.78
N ALA A 188 -2.67 -7.07 0.73
CA ALA A 188 -2.16 -8.43 0.78
C ALA A 188 -1.32 -8.77 -0.46
N ALA A 189 -1.67 -8.25 -1.63
CA ALA A 189 -0.87 -8.40 -2.86
C ALA A 189 0.54 -7.80 -2.68
N VAL A 190 0.62 -6.54 -2.21
CA VAL A 190 1.90 -5.87 -1.95
C VAL A 190 2.71 -6.61 -0.89
N LEU A 191 2.10 -6.96 0.25
CA LEU A 191 2.79 -7.69 1.32
C LEU A 191 3.32 -9.04 0.86
N SER A 192 2.54 -9.77 0.05
CA SER A 192 2.95 -11.08 -0.46
C SER A 192 4.16 -10.96 -1.39
N ASN A 193 4.20 -9.95 -2.26
CA ASN A 193 5.33 -9.70 -3.16
C ASN A 193 6.60 -9.28 -2.40
N LEU A 194 6.46 -8.72 -1.20
CA LEU A 194 7.58 -8.41 -0.30
C LEU A 194 7.99 -9.60 0.59
N GLY A 195 7.40 -10.78 0.40
CA GLY A 195 7.67 -11.96 1.23
C GLY A 195 7.16 -11.82 2.67
N LEU A 196 6.11 -11.03 2.90
CA LEU A 196 5.50 -10.80 4.20
C LEU A 196 4.14 -11.50 4.29
N SER A 197 3.75 -11.86 5.51
CA SER A 197 2.44 -12.45 5.81
C SER A 197 1.90 -11.92 7.13
N LEU A 198 0.60 -12.13 7.36
CA LEU A 198 -0.11 -11.67 8.55
C LEU A 198 -0.36 -12.82 9.52
N GLU A 199 0.03 -12.61 10.77
CA GLU A 199 -0.34 -13.48 11.89
C GLU A 199 -1.63 -13.01 12.59
N LYS A 200 -2.09 -13.81 13.56
CA LYS A 200 -3.23 -13.45 14.41
C LYS A 200 -3.05 -12.07 15.03
N GLY A 201 -4.06 -11.22 14.85
CA GLY A 201 -4.06 -9.86 15.40
C GLY A 201 -3.55 -8.77 14.46
N GLY A 202 -3.12 -9.12 13.25
CA GLY A 202 -2.69 -8.15 12.24
C GLY A 202 -1.21 -7.78 12.30
N ARG A 203 -0.39 -8.56 13.01
CA ARG A 203 1.07 -8.41 13.04
C ARG A 203 1.70 -9.04 11.80
N LEU A 204 2.69 -8.37 11.23
CA LEU A 204 3.45 -8.85 10.08
C LEU A 204 4.60 -9.77 10.51
N VAL A 205 4.81 -10.82 9.73
CA VAL A 205 5.97 -11.72 9.83
C VAL A 205 6.55 -12.00 8.44
N THR A 206 7.84 -12.31 8.38
CA THR A 206 8.50 -12.75 7.15
C THR A 206 8.07 -14.17 6.81
N LYS A 207 7.73 -14.44 5.55
CA LYS A 207 7.55 -15.81 5.07
C LYS A 207 8.91 -16.50 5.07
N GLU A 208 9.09 -17.51 5.92
CA GLU A 208 10.17 -18.47 5.76
C GLU A 208 9.83 -19.35 4.54
N PHE A 209 10.79 -19.50 3.62
CA PHE A 209 10.68 -20.39 2.46
C PHE A 209 11.13 -21.80 2.82
#